data_AF-A0A7S2WI15-F1
#
_entry.id   AF-A0A7S2WI15-F1
#
_cell.length_a   1.000
_cell.length_b   1.000
_cell.length_c   1.000
_cell.angle_alpha   90.00
_cell.angle_beta   90.00
_cell.angle_gamma   90.00
#
_symmetry.space_group_name_H-M   'P 1'
#
loop_
_entity.id
_entity.type
_entity.pdbx_description
1 polymer ?
#
loop_
_entity_poly.entity_id
_entity_poly.type
_entity_poly.pdbx_seq_one_letter_code
_entity_poly.pdbx_strand_id
1 'polypeptide(L)'
;PLMESLQSFFPGPVCEQNFWMRYSLLRDGDSMENMLRNIRGAEHTILALETTEGEVFGAFTSSPWRKSHHVYGNGESFLWRMRKSRSIITNSIIEQAKLECEIDVYLWNGNNYCVQKCTSDMLSVGGGGFENISEQFKKNKTL
;
A
#
# COMPACT_ATOMS: atom_id res chain seq x y z
N PRO A 1 -9.47 6.77 13.55
CA PRO A 1 -8.07 6.82 14.01
C PRO A 1 -7.05 6.63 12.88
N LEU A 2 -6.87 5.43 12.32
CA LEU A 2 -5.84 5.20 11.29
C LEU A 2 -6.02 6.08 10.05
N MET A 3 -7.24 6.15 9.52
CA MET A 3 -7.54 6.94 8.34
C MET A 3 -7.33 8.45 8.57
N GLU A 4 -7.67 8.94 9.76
CA GLU A 4 -7.44 10.35 10.15
C GLU A 4 -5.94 10.65 10.21
N SER A 5 -5.13 9.72 10.73
CA SER A 5 -3.66 9.83 10.70
C SER A 5 -3.11 9.86 9.28
N LEU A 6 -3.69 9.10 8.34
CA LEU A 6 -3.26 9.10 6.94
C LEU A 6 -3.66 10.39 6.19
N GLN A 7 -4.82 10.97 6.52
CA GLN A 7 -5.36 12.15 5.84
C GLN A 7 -4.43 13.36 5.90
N SER A 8 -3.65 13.53 6.97
CA SER A 8 -2.67 14.63 7.08
C SER A 8 -1.51 14.53 6.08
N PHE A 9 -1.37 13.40 5.40
CA PHE A 9 -0.32 13.16 4.40
C PHE A 9 -0.85 13.14 2.97
N PHE A 10 -2.17 13.23 2.76
CA PHE A 10 -2.73 13.28 1.41
C PHE A 10 -2.49 14.64 0.75
N PRO A 11 -2.39 14.68 -0.59
CA PRO A 11 -2.42 15.93 -1.34
C PRO A 11 -3.66 16.76 -1.00
N GLY A 12 -3.55 18.10 -1.08
CA GLY A 12 -4.61 19.03 -0.65
C GLY A 12 -6.02 18.67 -1.17
N PRO A 13 -6.23 18.43 -2.48
CA PRO A 13 -7.55 18.06 -2.99
C PRO A 13 -8.07 16.68 -2.54
N VAL A 14 -7.21 15.83 -1.99
CA VAL A 14 -7.51 14.44 -1.62
C VAL A 14 -7.78 14.32 -0.11
N CYS A 15 -7.18 15.18 0.73
CA CYS A 15 -7.39 15.14 2.18
C CYS A 15 -8.84 15.42 2.59
N GLU A 16 -9.59 16.15 1.76
CA GLU A 16 -11.02 16.46 1.96
C GLU A 16 -11.97 15.40 1.38
N GLN A 17 -11.43 14.37 0.69
CA GLN A 17 -12.26 13.34 0.07
C GLN A 17 -12.65 12.23 1.04
N ASN A 18 -13.82 11.65 0.80
CA ASN A 18 -14.28 10.47 1.50
C ASN A 18 -13.71 9.21 0.85
N PHE A 19 -13.15 8.32 1.67
CA PHE A 19 -12.69 7.01 1.24
C PHE A 19 -13.70 5.94 1.64
N TRP A 20 -13.89 4.95 0.75
CA TRP A 20 -14.74 3.80 1.02
C TRP A 20 -14.06 2.51 0.58
N MET A 21 -14.40 1.41 1.26
CA MET A 21 -13.80 0.10 1.01
C MET A 21 -14.32 -0.50 -0.31
N ARG A 22 -13.49 -0.42 -1.35
CA ARG A 22 -13.76 -1.03 -2.66
C ARG A 22 -13.54 -2.54 -2.68
N TYR A 23 -12.58 -3.05 -1.93
CA TYR A 23 -12.22 -4.46 -1.93
C TYR A 23 -11.65 -4.90 -0.56
N SER A 24 -11.96 -6.11 -0.11
CA SER A 24 -11.25 -6.80 0.97
C SER A 24 -11.21 -8.30 0.75
N LEU A 25 -10.14 -8.96 1.18
CA LEU A 25 -10.00 -10.42 1.04
C LEU A 25 -11.14 -11.18 1.75
N LEU A 26 -11.56 -10.68 2.92
CA LEU A 26 -12.62 -11.29 3.71
C LEU A 26 -13.99 -11.25 3.03
N ARG A 27 -14.30 -10.15 2.32
CA ARG A 27 -15.60 -9.94 1.68
C ARG A 27 -15.65 -10.46 0.25
N ASP A 28 -14.56 -10.25 -0.51
CA ASP A 28 -14.55 -10.35 -1.97
C ASP A 28 -13.64 -11.47 -2.51
N GLY A 29 -13.01 -12.25 -1.62
CA GLY A 29 -12.07 -13.33 -1.94
C GLY A 29 -10.67 -12.81 -2.30
N ASP A 30 -9.78 -13.70 -2.74
CA ASP A 30 -8.35 -13.46 -2.98
C ASP A 30 -7.96 -13.24 -4.46
N SER A 31 -8.94 -13.15 -5.35
CA SER A 31 -8.70 -12.96 -6.78
C SER A 31 -8.22 -11.54 -7.08
N MET A 32 -6.96 -11.42 -7.52
CA MET A 32 -6.38 -10.16 -8.01
C MET A 32 -7.18 -9.57 -9.19
N GLU A 33 -7.74 -10.42 -10.06
CA GLU A 33 -8.61 -9.95 -11.14
C GLU A 33 -9.88 -9.30 -10.58
N ASN A 34 -10.50 -9.93 -9.58
CA ASN A 34 -11.67 -9.36 -8.91
C ASN A 34 -11.34 -8.04 -8.22
N MET A 35 -10.21 -7.96 -7.52
CA MET A 35 -9.70 -6.73 -6.94
C MET A 35 -9.56 -5.62 -7.99
N LEU A 36 -8.86 -5.89 -9.10
CA LEU A 36 -8.64 -4.92 -10.18
C LEU A 36 -9.95 -4.44 -10.81
N ARG A 37 -10.97 -5.30 -10.92
CA ARG A 37 -12.31 -4.90 -11.39
C ARG A 37 -12.99 -3.94 -10.41
N ASN A 38 -12.90 -4.20 -9.11
CA ASN A 38 -13.54 -3.38 -8.07
C ASN A 38 -12.91 -2.00 -7.89
N ILE A 39 -11.58 -1.89 -8.06
CA ILE A 39 -10.84 -0.64 -7.92
C ILE A 39 -10.66 0.10 -9.26
N ARG A 40 -11.23 -0.42 -10.36
CA ARG A 40 -11.09 0.17 -11.69
C ARG A 40 -11.56 1.62 -11.69
N GLY A 41 -10.70 2.51 -12.21
CA GLY A 41 -11.00 3.94 -12.34
C GLY A 41 -10.91 4.73 -11.03
N ALA A 42 -10.56 4.11 -9.90
CA ALA A 42 -10.22 4.85 -8.70
C ALA A 42 -8.90 5.61 -8.93
N GLU A 43 -8.95 6.93 -8.90
CA GLU A 43 -7.77 7.79 -9.10
C GLU A 43 -6.79 7.70 -7.93
N HIS A 44 -7.35 7.58 -6.73
CA HIS A 44 -6.61 7.45 -5.48
C HIS A 44 -7.04 6.16 -4.78
N THR A 45 -6.07 5.39 -4.32
CA THR A 45 -6.36 4.18 -3.52
C THR A 45 -5.44 4.09 -2.32
N ILE A 46 -6.01 3.64 -1.20
CA ILE A 46 -5.26 3.22 -0.02
C ILE A 46 -5.27 1.71 0.00
N LEU A 47 -4.08 1.13 -0.08
CA LEU A 47 -3.85 -0.28 0.20
C LEU A 47 -3.52 -0.42 1.68
N ALA A 48 -4.15 -1.38 2.34
CA ALA A 48 -3.85 -1.79 3.70
C ALA A 48 -3.74 -3.31 3.72
N LEU A 49 -2.62 -3.81 4.23
CA LEU A 49 -2.33 -5.22 4.40
C LEU A 49 -2.07 -5.48 5.88
N GLU A 50 -2.63 -6.57 6.37
CA GLU A 50 -2.36 -7.10 7.71
C GLU A 50 -1.68 -8.45 7.56
N THR A 51 -0.53 -8.62 8.18
CA THR A 51 0.17 -9.91 8.21
C THR A 51 -0.48 -10.86 9.22
N THR A 52 -0.13 -12.14 9.16
CA THR A 52 -0.53 -13.13 10.16
C THR A 52 0.01 -12.84 11.56
N GLU A 53 0.99 -11.95 11.69
CA GLU A 53 1.58 -11.51 12.96
C GLU A 53 0.96 -10.19 13.45
N GLY A 54 -0.04 -9.65 12.74
CA GLY A 54 -0.76 -8.42 13.10
C GLY A 54 -0.04 -7.13 12.71
N GLU A 55 1.06 -7.20 11.95
CA GLU A 55 1.69 -5.99 11.39
C GLU A 55 0.79 -5.41 10.30
N VAL A 56 0.51 -4.11 10.37
CA VAL A 56 -0.35 -3.42 9.40
C VAL A 56 0.45 -2.37 8.66
N PHE A 57 0.43 -2.44 7.33
CA PHE A 57 1.14 -1.51 6.47
C PHE A 57 0.47 -1.41 5.10
N GLY A 58 0.93 -0.47 4.28
CA GLY A 58 0.46 -0.39 2.91
C GLY A 58 0.96 0.85 2.18
N ALA A 59 0.11 1.34 1.28
CA ALA A 59 0.45 2.43 0.40
C ALA A 59 -0.75 3.32 0.13
N PHE A 60 -0.49 4.61 -0.06
CA PHE A 60 -1.37 5.50 -0.80
C PHE A 60 -0.84 5.61 -2.23
N THR A 61 -1.71 5.41 -3.21
CA THR A 61 -1.35 5.54 -4.63
C THR A 61 -2.24 6.57 -5.32
N SER A 62 -1.58 7.46 -6.08
CA SER A 62 -2.16 8.63 -6.77
C SER A 62 -2.42 8.39 -8.26
N SER A 63 -2.58 7.12 -8.66
CA SER A 63 -2.91 6.79 -10.05
C SER A 63 -3.76 5.53 -10.11
N PRO A 64 -4.68 5.42 -11.09
CA PRO A 64 -5.49 4.23 -11.27
C PRO A 64 -4.66 2.98 -11.54
N TRP A 65 -5.00 1.90 -10.83
CA TRP A 65 -4.43 0.58 -11.06
C TRP A 65 -4.79 0.05 -12.45
N ARG A 66 -3.77 -0.34 -13.20
CA ARG A 66 -3.91 -0.91 -14.54
C ARG A 66 -2.77 -1.87 -14.83
N LYS A 67 -3.09 -2.98 -15.50
CA LYS A 67 -2.06 -3.89 -16.02
C LYS A 67 -1.17 -3.12 -17.00
N SER A 68 0.14 -3.15 -16.77
CA SER A 68 1.12 -2.41 -17.57
C SER A 68 2.46 -3.13 -17.57
N HIS A 69 3.13 -3.15 -18.72
CA HIS A 69 4.52 -3.61 -18.81
C HIS A 69 5.50 -2.64 -18.15
N HIS A 70 5.11 -1.38 -17.96
CA HIS A 70 5.96 -0.29 -17.48
C HIS A 70 5.49 0.19 -16.10
N VAL A 71 6.43 0.71 -15.32
CA VAL A 71 6.11 1.43 -14.08
C VAL A 71 5.33 2.71 -14.39
N TYR A 72 4.47 3.13 -13.48
CA TYR A 72 3.67 4.35 -13.58
C TYR A 72 3.41 4.94 -12.19
N GLY A 73 2.72 6.08 -12.14
CA GLY A 73 2.43 6.80 -10.90
C GLY A 73 3.17 8.13 -10.84
N ASN A 74 2.99 8.85 -9.74
CA ASN A 74 3.63 10.13 -9.49
C ASN A 74 4.17 10.22 -8.05
N GLY A 75 4.85 11.32 -7.74
CA GLY A 75 5.49 11.55 -6.44
C GLY A 75 4.56 11.79 -5.26
N GLU A 76 3.24 11.85 -5.46
CA GLU A 76 2.25 12.01 -4.39
C GLU A 76 1.93 10.68 -3.69
N SER A 77 2.34 9.57 -4.29
CA SER A 77 2.21 8.24 -3.67
C SER A 77 3.21 8.07 -2.54
N PHE A 78 2.83 7.34 -1.49
CA PHE A 78 3.68 7.08 -0.33
C PHE A 78 3.40 5.71 0.28
N LEU A 79 4.38 5.19 1.03
CA LEU A 79 4.20 4.00 1.85
C LEU A 79 3.91 4.39 3.29
N TRP A 80 3.25 3.52 4.03
CA TRP A 80 2.98 3.74 5.44
C TRP A 80 2.95 2.42 6.20
N ARG A 81 3.17 2.49 7.52
CA ARG A 81 2.98 1.38 8.44
C ARG A 81 2.47 1.84 9.79
N MET A 82 1.75 0.98 10.49
CA MET A 82 1.55 1.13 11.93
C MET A 82 2.87 0.86 12.66
N ARG A 83 3.13 1.62 13.74
CA ARG A 83 4.31 1.44 14.59
C ARG A 83 4.24 0.18 15.46
N LYS A 84 3.01 -0.31 15.68
CA LYS A 84 2.70 -1.39 16.61
C LYS A 84 1.78 -2.41 15.95
N SER A 85 2.04 -3.69 16.21
CA SER A 85 1.18 -4.79 15.76
C SER A 85 -0.18 -4.78 16.45
N ARG A 86 -1.22 -5.21 15.73
CA ARG A 86 -2.54 -5.53 16.28
C ARG A 86 -2.54 -6.73 17.24
N SER A 87 -1.48 -7.54 17.23
CA SER A 87 -1.30 -8.63 18.18
C SER A 87 -0.99 -8.16 19.61
N ILE A 88 -0.70 -6.86 19.80
CA ILE A 88 -0.52 -6.30 21.14
C ILE A 88 -1.87 -6.24 21.85
N ILE A 89 -1.97 -6.93 22.99
CA ILE A 89 -3.17 -6.93 23.82
C ILE A 89 -3.31 -5.55 24.48
N THR A 90 -4.49 -4.96 24.36
CA THR A 90 -4.85 -3.69 24.98
C THR A 90 -5.97 -3.89 26.00
N ASN A 91 -6.09 -2.99 26.97
CA ASN A 91 -7.10 -3.10 28.03
C ASN A 91 -8.38 -2.32 27.69
N SER A 92 -8.38 -1.54 26.61
CA SER A 92 -9.55 -0.78 26.17
C SER A 92 -9.55 -0.48 24.68
N ILE A 93 -10.73 -0.23 24.13
CA ILE A 93 -10.89 0.20 22.73
C ILE A 93 -10.20 1.56 22.44
N ILE A 94 -10.06 2.41 23.46
CA ILE A 94 -9.37 3.70 23.35
C ILE A 94 -7.86 3.48 23.18
N GLU A 95 -7.29 2.54 23.93
CA GLU A 95 -5.87 2.16 23.77
C GLU A 95 -5.61 1.54 22.40
N GLN A 96 -6.47 0.61 21.96
CA GLN A 96 -6.39 0.04 20.62
C GLN A 96 -6.41 1.14 19.55
N ALA A 97 -7.34 2.08 19.63
CA ALA A 97 -7.45 3.19 18.68
C ALA A 97 -6.21 4.10 18.67
N LYS A 98 -5.56 4.31 19.83
CA LYS A 98 -4.31 5.07 19.94
C LYS A 98 -3.14 4.34 19.27
N LEU A 99 -3.03 3.02 19.46
CA LEU A 99 -2.00 2.25 18.77
C LEU A 99 -2.20 2.27 17.25
N GLU A 100 -3.45 2.21 16.79
CA GLU A 100 -3.79 2.25 15.37
C GLU A 100 -3.57 3.62 14.72
N CYS A 101 -3.56 4.72 15.48
CA CYS A 101 -3.26 6.04 14.93
C CYS A 101 -1.77 6.35 14.84
N GLU A 102 -0.90 5.58 15.51
CA GLU A 102 0.55 5.73 15.46
C GLU A 102 1.14 5.08 14.21
N ILE A 103 1.44 5.91 13.22
CA ILE A 103 1.99 5.47 11.94
C ILE A 103 3.33 6.13 11.62
N ASP A 104 4.13 5.43 10.83
CA ASP A 104 5.25 5.99 10.09
C ASP A 104 4.88 6.08 8.60
N VAL A 105 5.20 7.22 7.99
CA VAL A 105 4.90 7.50 6.58
C VAL A 105 6.19 7.77 5.83
N TYR A 106 6.35 7.10 4.69
CA TYR A 106 7.52 7.18 3.83
C TYR A 106 7.11 7.83 2.51
N LEU A 107 7.30 9.16 2.46
CA LEU A 107 7.02 9.97 1.28
C LEU A 107 8.02 9.67 0.16
N TRP A 108 7.62 9.98 -1.07
CA TRP A 108 8.52 9.92 -2.21
C TRP A 108 9.72 10.87 -2.03
N ASN A 109 10.92 10.36 -2.30
CA ASN A 109 12.18 11.08 -2.09
C ASN A 109 12.74 11.73 -3.36
N GLY A 110 12.07 11.61 -4.51
CA GLY A 110 12.53 12.17 -5.78
C GLY A 110 13.54 11.32 -6.56
N ASN A 111 14.00 10.18 -6.03
CA ASN A 111 15.12 9.44 -6.62
C ASN A 111 14.76 8.67 -7.91
N ASN A 112 13.53 8.20 -8.05
CA ASN A 112 13.06 7.50 -9.25
C ASN A 112 11.54 7.57 -9.39
N TYR A 113 11.02 7.25 -10.57
CA TYR A 113 9.58 7.21 -10.88
C TYR A 113 8.99 5.80 -10.89
N CYS A 114 9.67 4.83 -10.25
CA CYS A 114 9.19 3.45 -10.13
C CYS A 114 8.13 3.31 -9.04
N VAL A 115 7.07 4.12 -9.12
CA VAL A 115 6.10 4.29 -8.03
C VAL A 115 5.16 3.09 -7.95
N GLN A 116 4.51 2.70 -9.05
CA GLN A 116 3.55 1.61 -9.12
C GLN A 116 3.84 0.71 -10.31
N LYS A 117 3.56 -0.58 -10.16
CA LYS A 117 3.53 -1.54 -11.27
C LYS A 117 2.51 -2.63 -10.97
N CYS A 118 1.79 -3.03 -12.00
CA CYS A 118 0.76 -4.05 -11.93
C CYS A 118 0.88 -4.96 -13.15
N THR A 119 1.11 -6.24 -12.91
CA THR A 119 1.12 -7.31 -13.92
C THR A 119 -0.11 -8.20 -13.73
N SER A 120 -0.18 -9.34 -14.43
CA SER A 120 -1.25 -10.32 -14.25
C SER A 120 -1.22 -11.01 -12.90
N ASP A 121 -0.06 -11.03 -12.24
CA ASP A 121 0.28 -11.85 -11.07
C ASP A 121 0.90 -11.05 -9.91
N MET A 122 1.18 -9.75 -10.11
CA MET A 122 1.85 -8.94 -9.10
C MET A 122 1.33 -7.51 -9.06
N LEU A 123 1.15 -7.01 -7.84
CA LEU A 123 0.98 -5.61 -7.52
C LEU A 123 2.24 -5.16 -6.76
N SER A 124 2.88 -4.07 -7.19
CA SER A 124 4.08 -3.58 -6.52
C SER A 124 4.10 -2.05 -6.45
N VAL A 125 4.58 -1.52 -5.32
CA VAL A 125 4.75 -0.09 -5.05
C VAL A 125 6.18 0.15 -4.55
N GLY A 126 6.84 1.23 -4.99
CA GLY A 126 8.17 1.62 -4.50
C GLY A 126 9.33 0.78 -5.05
N GLY A 127 9.41 0.65 -6.37
CA GLY A 127 10.49 -0.05 -7.07
C GLY A 127 11.77 0.78 -7.26
N GLY A 128 12.61 0.35 -8.21
CA GLY A 128 13.83 1.07 -8.60
C GLY A 128 15.11 0.66 -7.87
N GLY A 129 15.02 -0.21 -6.86
CA GLY A 129 16.19 -0.82 -6.19
C GLY A 129 16.72 -2.10 -6.83
N PHE A 130 16.22 -2.48 -8.02
CA PHE A 130 16.35 -3.83 -8.58
C PHE A 130 17.44 -4.03 -9.64
N GLU A 131 18.35 -3.08 -9.90
CA GLU A 131 19.49 -3.36 -10.79
C GLU A 131 20.46 -4.41 -10.21
N ASN A 132 20.44 -4.68 -8.89
CA ASN A 132 21.36 -5.64 -8.25
C ASN A 132 20.73 -6.96 -7.77
N ILE A 133 19.40 -7.08 -7.68
CA ILE A 133 18.76 -8.25 -7.06
C ILE A 133 18.46 -9.35 -8.09
N SER A 134 18.22 -8.98 -9.36
CA SER A 134 18.04 -9.96 -10.44
C SER A 134 19.30 -10.78 -10.73
N GLU A 135 20.49 -10.27 -10.42
CA GLU A 135 21.73 -11.04 -10.54
C GLU A 135 21.93 -12.03 -9.39
N GLN A 136 21.50 -11.68 -8.17
CA GLN A 136 21.56 -12.59 -7.01
C GLN A 136 20.62 -13.79 -7.17
N PHE A 137 19.40 -13.59 -7.68
CA PHE A 137 18.48 -14.70 -7.93
C PHE A 137 18.87 -15.58 -9.13
N LYS A 138 19.62 -15.03 -10.11
CA LYS A 138 20.20 -15.83 -11.20
C LYS A 138 21.37 -16.69 -10.74
N LYS A 139 22.21 -16.22 -9.81
CA LYS A 139 23.31 -17.02 -9.24
C LYS A 139 22.83 -18.18 -8.36
N ASN A 140 21.70 -18.04 -7.68
CA ASN A 140 21.18 -19.07 -6.77
C ASN A 140 20.30 -20.14 -7.45
N LYS A 141 20.17 -20.12 -8.79
CA LYS A 141 19.48 -21.16 -9.57
C LYS A 141 20.43 -22.05 -10.39
N THR A 142 21.74 -21.90 -10.20
CA THR A 142 22.76 -22.71 -10.90
C THR A 142 23.56 -23.58 -9.92
N LEU A 143 22.83 -24.41 -9.16
CA LEU A 143 23.34 -25.62 -8.53
C LEU A 143 22.35 -26.76 -8.80
#